data_AF-A0A9E2RJY3-F1
#
_entry.id   AF-A0A9E2RJY3-F1
#
_cell.length_a   1.000
_cell.length_b   1.000
_cell.length_c   1.000
_cell.angle_alpha   90.00
_cell.angle_beta   90.00
_cell.angle_gamma   90.00
#
_symmetry.space_group_name_H-M   'P 1'
#
loop_
_entity.id
_entity.type
_entity.pdbx_description
1 polymer ?
#
loop_
_entity_poly.entity_id
_entity_poly.type
_entity_poly.pdbx_seq_one_letter_code
_entity_poly.pdbx_strand_id
1 'polypeptide(L)'
;MLNRFILLCIVTLIMGTGCTGPTTATRDTIPSGDPAIGLLSKRITQLTVNLNGLSKRMSDVPPMPAESDATLQELRELDLSGWQLHQKQWGLQRDHLVFARDQLEKAQKNPGDKPQLLKSWRQRQQEYQAALEEIYRQRQQLEQKHLEAEVQLIERRLH
;
A
#
# COMPACT_ATOMS: atom_id res chain seq x y z
N MET A 1 -9.73 -21.92 0.68
CA MET A 1 -9.56 -21.33 2.03
C MET A 1 -8.08 -21.25 2.43
N LEU A 2 -7.24 -20.63 1.60
CA LEU A 2 -5.79 -20.53 1.83
C LEU A 2 -5.28 -19.07 1.92
N ASN A 3 -6.19 -18.10 1.80
CA ASN A 3 -5.84 -16.67 1.68
C ASN A 3 -6.02 -15.86 2.97
N ARG A 4 -6.30 -16.52 4.11
CA ARG A 4 -6.44 -15.85 5.42
C ARG A 4 -5.17 -15.87 6.27
N PHE A 5 -4.14 -16.62 5.87
CA PHE A 5 -2.89 -16.72 6.64
C PHE A 5 -1.83 -15.67 6.27
N ILE A 6 -1.92 -15.03 5.10
CA ILE A 6 -0.93 -14.03 4.68
C ILE A 6 -1.14 -12.67 5.37
N LEU A 7 -2.37 -12.37 5.82
CA LEU A 7 -2.67 -11.11 6.51
C LEU A 7 -2.20 -11.07 7.97
N LEU A 8 -1.79 -12.21 8.55
CA LEU A 8 -1.37 -12.31 9.94
C LEU A 8 0.16 -12.18 10.15
N CYS A 9 0.96 -12.21 9.08
CA CYS A 9 2.43 -12.20 9.18
C CYS A 9 3.07 -10.80 9.32
N ILE A 10 2.32 -9.70 9.22
CA ILE A 10 2.89 -8.34 9.34
C ILE A 10 2.99 -7.89 10.81
N VAL A 11 2.43 -8.63 11.78
CA VAL A 11 2.42 -8.25 13.21
C VAL A 11 3.47 -8.98 14.06
N THR A 12 4.14 -10.02 13.55
CA THR A 12 5.15 -10.78 14.31
C THR A 12 6.56 -10.61 13.74
N LEU A 13 7.10 -9.39 13.84
CA LEU A 13 8.54 -9.16 13.63
C LEU A 13 9.12 -8.22 14.70
N ILE A 14 8.80 -8.48 15.96
CA ILE A 14 9.54 -7.96 17.12
C ILE A 14 9.61 -9.05 18.20
N MET A 15 10.37 -10.11 17.93
CA MET A 15 11.07 -10.90 18.95
C MET A 15 12.42 -11.20 18.30
N GLY A 16 13.54 -10.65 18.74
CA GLY A 16 13.99 -10.72 20.12
C GLY A 16 15.04 -11.83 20.24
N THR A 17 16.09 -11.78 19.42
CA THR A 17 17.34 -12.52 19.65
C THR A 17 18.45 -11.48 19.78
N GLY A 18 18.72 -11.11 21.03
CA GLY A 18 19.94 -10.41 21.37
C GLY A 18 21.12 -11.37 21.34
N CYS A 19 22.25 -10.91 20.82
CA CYS A 19 23.55 -11.02 21.47
C CYS A 19 24.62 -10.29 20.61
N THR A 20 25.55 -9.66 21.34
CA THR A 20 26.87 -9.10 20.98
C THR A 20 27.00 -7.67 20.40
N GLY A 21 27.69 -6.82 21.17
CA GLY A 21 28.45 -5.65 20.69
C GLY A 21 28.07 -4.30 21.33
N PRO A 22 28.92 -3.67 22.16
CA PRO A 22 28.69 -2.31 22.63
C PRO A 22 29.19 -1.35 21.55
N THR A 23 28.41 -1.14 20.50
CA THR A 23 28.55 0.09 19.71
C THR A 23 27.66 1.13 20.36
N THR A 24 28.29 2.19 20.86
CA THR A 24 27.70 3.49 21.15
C THR A 24 27.01 4.02 19.90
N ALA A 25 25.83 3.47 19.59
CA ALA A 25 24.87 4.09 18.71
C ALA A 25 24.27 5.22 19.54
N THR A 26 24.65 6.45 19.20
CA THR A 26 23.90 7.65 19.54
C THR A 26 22.44 7.34 19.22
N ARG A 27 21.69 7.03 20.26
CA ARG A 27 20.27 6.74 20.17
C ARG A 27 19.67 8.09 19.84
N ASP A 28 19.41 8.33 18.56
CA ASP A 28 18.60 9.46 18.12
C ASP A 28 17.37 9.44 19.01
N THR A 29 17.34 10.40 19.93
CA THR A 29 16.28 10.57 20.89
C THR A 29 15.04 10.81 20.05
N ILE A 30 14.18 9.79 19.99
CA ILE A 30 12.80 9.96 19.56
C ILE A 30 12.31 11.17 20.35
N PRO A 31 11.91 12.29 19.71
CA PRO A 31 11.43 13.46 20.41
C PRO A 31 10.37 13.01 21.42
N SER A 32 10.28 13.64 22.59
CA SER A 32 9.44 13.22 23.73
C SER A 32 7.92 13.28 23.47
N GLY A 33 7.47 13.09 22.22
CA GLY A 33 6.09 12.90 21.81
C GLY A 33 5.68 11.43 21.83
N ASP A 34 4.39 11.21 21.61
CA ASP A 34 3.79 9.89 21.62
C ASP A 34 4.41 8.96 20.56
N PRO A 35 4.94 7.80 20.98
CA PRO A 35 5.62 6.86 20.08
C PRO A 35 4.70 6.34 18.96
N ALA A 36 3.38 6.29 19.16
CA ALA A 36 2.43 5.90 18.13
C ALA A 36 2.38 6.95 17.00
N ILE A 37 2.37 8.23 17.34
CA ILE A 37 2.39 9.33 16.36
C ILE A 37 3.71 9.31 15.57
N GLY A 38 4.83 9.07 16.25
CA GLY A 38 6.14 8.93 15.60
C GLY A 38 6.18 7.77 14.60
N LEU A 39 5.66 6.60 14.99
CA LEU A 39 5.59 5.43 14.12
C LEU A 39 4.70 5.67 12.89
N LEU A 40 3.52 6.26 13.08
CA LEU A 40 2.61 6.59 11.97
C LEU A 40 3.27 7.57 11.00
N SER A 41 3.92 8.61 11.52
CA SER A 41 4.64 9.60 10.70
C SER A 41 5.72 8.96 9.85
N LYS A 42 6.53 8.06 10.43
CA LYS A 42 7.54 7.29 9.68
C LYS A 42 6.92 6.47 8.55
N ARG A 43 5.82 5.78 8.81
CA ARG A 43 5.13 4.96 7.79
C ARG A 43 4.50 5.81 6.69
N ILE A 44 3.91 6.96 7.03
CA ILE A 44 3.37 7.93 6.05
C ILE A 44 4.49 8.41 5.12
N THR A 45 5.65 8.78 5.65
CA THR A 45 6.82 9.18 4.85
C THR A 45 7.27 8.06 3.92
N GLN A 46 7.41 6.83 4.43
CA GLN A 46 7.80 5.67 3.61
C GLN A 46 6.83 5.43 2.46
N LEU A 47 5.52 5.41 2.73
CA LEU A 47 4.51 5.23 1.69
C LEU A 47 4.52 6.37 0.67
N THR A 48 4.76 7.61 1.11
CA THR A 48 4.84 8.77 0.22
C THR A 48 6.01 8.65 -0.75
N VAL A 49 7.19 8.26 -0.25
CA VAL A 49 8.37 8.01 -1.10
C VAL A 49 8.10 6.88 -2.09
N ASN A 50 7.49 5.78 -1.62
CA ASN A 50 7.16 4.64 -2.47
C ASN A 50 6.15 5.01 -3.57
N LEU A 51 5.12 5.79 -3.24
CA LEU A 51 4.12 6.29 -4.20
C LEU A 51 4.77 7.17 -5.27
N ASN A 52 5.66 8.08 -4.88
CA ASN A 52 6.38 8.93 -5.83
C ASN A 52 7.31 8.09 -6.72
N GLY A 53 8.00 7.11 -6.14
CA GLY A 53 8.86 6.18 -6.88
C GLY A 53 8.07 5.35 -7.89
N LEU A 54 6.90 4.82 -7.52
CA LEU A 54 6.02 4.09 -8.42
C LEU A 54 5.45 4.99 -9.52
N SER A 55 5.03 6.22 -9.19
CA SER A 55 4.55 7.19 -10.17
C SER A 55 5.58 7.48 -11.24
N LYS A 56 6.85 7.68 -10.82
CA LYS A 56 7.96 7.89 -11.75
C LYS A 56 8.21 6.66 -12.62
N ARG A 57 8.23 5.46 -12.05
CA ARG A 57 8.40 4.23 -12.83
C ARG A 57 7.32 4.05 -13.89
N MET A 58 6.06 4.39 -13.57
CA MET A 58 4.96 4.36 -14.54
C MET A 58 5.13 5.39 -15.66
N SER A 59 5.57 6.61 -15.36
CA SER A 59 5.82 7.63 -16.39
C SER A 59 7.02 7.29 -17.27
N ASP A 60 8.00 6.57 -16.73
CA ASP A 60 9.22 6.18 -17.42
C ASP A 60 9.02 4.92 -18.30
N VAL A 61 7.84 4.28 -18.28
CA VAL A 61 7.57 3.13 -19.17
C VAL A 61 7.48 3.61 -20.62
N PRO A 62 8.41 3.20 -21.50
CA PRO A 62 8.41 3.65 -22.88
C PRO A 62 7.16 3.13 -23.60
N PRO A 63 6.57 3.92 -24.53
CA PRO A 63 5.49 3.44 -25.38
C PRO A 63 5.99 2.27 -26.24
N MET A 64 5.08 1.35 -26.57
CA MET A 64 5.42 0.34 -27.58
C MET A 64 5.36 0.93 -28.99
N PRO A 65 6.19 0.43 -29.92
CA PRO A 65 6.09 0.78 -31.33
C PRO A 65 4.68 0.51 -31.87
N ALA A 66 4.21 1.34 -32.81
CA ALA A 66 2.87 1.18 -33.42
C ALA A 66 2.69 -0.16 -34.18
N GLU A 67 3.80 -0.79 -34.57
CA GLU A 67 3.82 -2.07 -35.28
C GLU A 67 3.81 -3.30 -34.34
N SER A 68 3.65 -3.09 -33.03
CA SER A 68 3.68 -4.18 -32.05
C SER A 68 2.46 -5.09 -32.13
N ASP A 69 2.63 -6.36 -31.74
CA ASP A 69 1.51 -7.31 -31.60
C ASP A 69 0.45 -6.76 -30.64
N ALA A 70 -0.81 -6.79 -31.07
CA ALA A 70 -1.92 -6.20 -30.31
C ALA A 70 -2.09 -6.82 -28.91
N THR A 71 -1.84 -8.13 -28.74
CA THR A 71 -1.92 -8.78 -27.41
C THR A 71 -0.74 -8.42 -26.54
N LEU A 72 0.45 -8.20 -27.12
CA LEU A 72 1.56 -7.63 -26.34
C LEU A 72 1.21 -6.22 -25.84
N GLN A 73 0.54 -5.42 -26.67
CA GLN A 73 0.08 -4.09 -26.26
C GLN A 73 -0.95 -4.19 -25.14
N GLU A 74 -1.93 -5.09 -25.26
CA GLU A 74 -2.91 -5.36 -24.22
C GLU A 74 -2.26 -5.78 -22.90
N LEU A 75 -1.31 -6.72 -22.93
CA LEU A 75 -0.57 -7.15 -21.72
C LEU A 75 0.13 -5.98 -21.04
N ARG A 76 0.81 -5.12 -21.81
CA ARG A 76 1.45 -3.91 -21.27
C ARG A 76 0.44 -2.96 -20.64
N GLU A 77 -0.72 -2.76 -21.26
CA GLU A 77 -1.78 -1.91 -20.71
C GLU A 77 -2.39 -2.49 -19.43
N LEU A 78 -2.54 -3.81 -19.35
CA LEU A 78 -2.96 -4.53 -18.15
C LEU A 78 -1.93 -4.41 -17.02
N ASP A 79 -0.65 -4.55 -17.32
CA ASP A 79 0.45 -4.34 -16.36
C ASP A 79 0.44 -2.92 -15.78
N LEU A 80 0.35 -1.91 -16.64
CA LEU A 80 0.25 -0.51 -16.24
C LEU A 80 -0.98 -0.27 -15.37
N SER A 81 -2.12 -0.86 -15.74
CA SER A 81 -3.36 -0.80 -14.94
C SER A 81 -3.17 -1.45 -13.57
N GLY A 82 -2.46 -2.58 -13.50
CA GLY A 82 -2.10 -3.25 -12.25
C GLY A 82 -1.22 -2.38 -11.35
N TRP A 83 -0.26 -1.66 -11.93
CA TRP A 83 0.60 -0.72 -11.20
C TRP A 83 -0.18 0.49 -10.70
N GLN A 84 -1.08 1.05 -11.51
CA GLN A 84 -1.97 2.13 -11.09
C GLN A 84 -2.88 1.70 -9.93
N LEU A 85 -3.41 0.48 -9.97
CA LEU A 85 -4.23 -0.05 -8.90
C LEU A 85 -3.42 -0.24 -7.60
N HIS A 86 -2.16 -0.67 -7.73
CA HIS A 86 -1.25 -0.73 -6.59
C HIS A 86 -0.96 0.66 -6.00
N GLN A 87 -0.77 1.67 -6.86
CA GLN A 87 -0.62 3.06 -6.43
C GLN A 87 -1.85 3.55 -5.66
N LYS A 88 -3.06 3.27 -6.16
CA LYS A 88 -4.32 3.61 -5.45
C LYS A 88 -4.38 2.96 -4.08
N GLN A 89 -4.02 1.68 -3.96
CA GLN A 89 -4.00 0.96 -2.68
C GLN A 89 -3.04 1.61 -1.66
N TRP A 90 -1.82 1.92 -2.08
CA TRP A 90 -0.84 2.60 -1.21
C TRP A 90 -1.27 4.01 -0.84
N GLY A 91 -1.90 4.74 -1.77
CA GLY A 91 -2.49 6.05 -1.50
C GLY A 91 -3.56 5.98 -0.42
N LEU A 92 -4.49 5.03 -0.56
CA LEU A 92 -5.54 4.78 0.42
C LEU A 92 -4.96 4.42 1.81
N GLN A 93 -3.94 3.57 1.86
CA GLN A 93 -3.23 3.22 3.10
C GLN A 93 -2.57 4.43 3.76
N ARG A 94 -1.84 5.24 2.98
CA ARG A 94 -1.20 6.46 3.47
C ARG A 94 -2.24 7.42 4.05
N ASP A 95 -3.32 7.66 3.32
CA ASP A 95 -4.36 8.61 3.74
C ASP A 95 -5.09 8.15 5.00
N HIS A 96 -5.28 6.84 5.16
CA HIS A 96 -5.81 6.27 6.40
C HIS A 96 -4.86 6.48 7.58
N LEU A 97 -3.55 6.31 7.39
CA LEU A 97 -2.54 6.55 8.43
C LEU A 97 -2.43 8.04 8.80
N VAL A 98 -2.51 8.94 7.82
CA VAL A 98 -2.56 10.39 8.05
C VAL A 98 -3.77 10.72 8.92
N PHE A 99 -4.95 10.22 8.55
CA PHE A 99 -6.15 10.43 9.35
C PHE A 99 -5.97 9.90 10.79
N ALA A 100 -5.44 8.69 10.96
CA ALA A 100 -5.21 8.09 12.28
C ALA A 100 -4.30 8.97 13.16
N ARG A 101 -3.17 9.42 12.59
CA ARG A 101 -2.22 10.30 13.27
C ARG A 101 -2.89 11.60 13.70
N ASP A 102 -3.62 12.24 12.80
CA ASP A 102 -4.29 13.52 13.07
C ASP A 102 -5.37 13.39 14.16
N GLN A 103 -6.07 12.25 14.23
CA GLN A 103 -7.01 11.94 15.32
C GLN A 103 -6.28 11.81 16.67
N LEU A 104 -5.14 11.13 16.71
CA LEU A 104 -4.34 10.97 17.94
C LEU A 104 -3.80 12.32 18.42
N GLU A 105 -3.27 13.15 17.52
CA GLU A 105 -2.81 14.50 17.85
C GLU A 105 -3.94 15.37 18.43
N LYS A 106 -5.14 15.31 17.83
CA LYS A 106 -6.32 16.01 18.35
C LYS A 106 -6.72 15.51 19.74
N ALA A 107 -6.73 14.20 19.95
CA ALA A 107 -7.08 13.59 21.24
C ALA A 107 -6.09 13.93 22.35
N GLN A 108 -4.81 14.17 22.03
CA GLN A 108 -3.80 14.62 22.98
C GLN A 108 -3.99 16.09 23.35
N LYS A 109 -4.28 16.95 22.37
CA LYS A 109 -4.52 18.38 22.60
C LYS A 109 -5.82 18.61 23.38
N ASN A 110 -6.88 17.87 23.03
CA ASN A 110 -8.21 18.00 23.61
C ASN A 110 -8.78 16.63 24.01
N PRO A 111 -8.50 16.13 25.22
CA PRO A 111 -9.00 14.84 25.67
C PRO A 111 -10.54 14.72 25.72
N GLY A 112 -11.25 15.84 25.85
CA GLY A 112 -12.72 15.89 25.83
C GLY A 112 -13.33 15.48 24.48
N ASP A 113 -12.59 15.64 23.37
CA ASP A 113 -13.08 15.33 22.02
C ASP A 113 -13.05 13.82 21.72
N LYS A 114 -12.41 13.00 22.57
CA LYS A 114 -12.20 11.56 22.34
C LYS A 114 -13.45 10.79 21.89
N PRO A 115 -14.65 10.97 22.48
CA PRO A 115 -15.84 10.25 22.02
C PRO A 115 -16.20 10.57 20.56
N GLN A 116 -16.10 11.83 20.16
CA GLN A 116 -16.37 12.27 18.79
C GLN A 116 -15.29 11.78 17.83
N LEU A 117 -14.01 11.88 18.22
CA LEU A 117 -12.88 11.39 17.42
C LEU A 117 -13.00 9.87 17.17
N LEU A 118 -13.41 9.09 18.18
CA LEU A 118 -13.66 7.65 18.04
C LEU A 118 -14.82 7.34 17.08
N LYS A 119 -15.88 8.16 17.08
CA LYS A 119 -16.99 8.00 16.12
C LYS A 119 -16.49 8.22 14.68
N SER A 120 -15.77 9.31 14.45
CA SER A 120 -15.18 9.62 13.15
C SER A 120 -14.18 8.55 12.70
N TRP A 121 -13.40 8.00 13.62
CA TRP A 121 -12.49 6.89 13.35
C TRP A 121 -13.21 5.63 12.85
N ARG A 122 -14.29 5.22 13.53
CA ARG A 122 -15.07 4.04 13.12
C ARG A 122 -15.69 4.20 11.74
N GLN A 123 -16.23 5.38 11.45
CA GLN A 123 -16.76 5.69 10.12
C GLN A 123 -15.64 5.59 9.07
N ARG A 124 -14.49 6.24 9.31
CA ARG A 124 -13.36 6.19 8.39
C ARG A 124 -12.83 4.77 8.17
N GLN A 125 -12.88 3.92 9.19
CA GLN A 125 -12.49 2.51 9.09
C GLN A 125 -13.41 1.74 8.15
N GLN A 126 -14.73 1.97 8.20
CA GLN A 126 -15.68 1.33 7.29
C GLN A 126 -15.47 1.79 5.85
N GLU A 127 -15.29 3.09 5.62
CA GLU A 127 -14.98 3.65 4.30
C GLU A 127 -13.69 3.05 3.72
N TYR A 128 -12.65 2.94 4.55
CA TYR A 128 -11.37 2.35 4.17
C TYR A 128 -11.50 0.86 3.80
N GLN A 129 -12.27 0.08 4.56
CA GLN A 129 -12.51 -1.34 4.27
C GLN A 129 -13.26 -1.52 2.95
N ALA A 130 -14.34 -0.76 2.73
CA ALA A 130 -15.09 -0.82 1.47
C ALA A 130 -14.21 -0.45 0.26
N ALA A 131 -13.35 0.56 0.39
CA ALA A 131 -12.43 0.95 -0.66
C ALA A 131 -11.36 -0.13 -0.93
N LEU A 132 -10.86 -0.82 0.09
CA LEU A 132 -9.95 -1.96 -0.09
C LEU A 132 -10.63 -3.14 -0.81
N GLU A 133 -11.87 -3.46 -0.45
CA GLU A 133 -12.63 -4.54 -1.10
C GLU A 133 -12.88 -4.25 -2.58
N GLU A 134 -13.15 -2.99 -2.94
CA GLU A 134 -13.23 -2.56 -4.33
C GLU A 134 -11.90 -2.75 -5.06
N ILE A 135 -10.79 -2.32 -4.47
CA ILE A 135 -9.45 -2.53 -5.04
C ILE A 135 -9.15 -4.02 -5.24
N TYR A 136 -9.53 -4.90 -4.30
CA TYR A 136 -9.33 -6.33 -4.44
C TYR A 136 -10.14 -6.93 -5.59
N ARG A 137 -11.39 -6.50 -5.76
CA ARG A 137 -12.22 -6.92 -6.89
C ARG A 137 -11.61 -6.48 -8.23
N GLN A 138 -11.18 -5.22 -8.33
CA GLN A 138 -10.50 -4.72 -9.53
C GLN A 138 -9.22 -5.50 -9.84
N ARG A 139 -8.44 -5.86 -8.82
CA ARG A 139 -7.22 -6.65 -8.99
C ARG A 139 -7.49 -8.03 -9.56
N GLN A 140 -8.49 -8.73 -9.01
CA GLN A 140 -8.88 -10.05 -9.53
C GLN A 140 -9.32 -9.99 -10.99
N GLN A 141 -10.09 -8.96 -11.37
CA GLN A 141 -10.50 -8.76 -12.76
C GLN A 141 -9.32 -8.49 -13.69
N LEU A 142 -8.34 -7.70 -13.26
CA LEU A 142 -7.12 -7.45 -14.04
C LEU A 142 -6.27 -8.72 -14.18
N GLU A 143 -6.10 -9.48 -13.11
CA GLU A 143 -5.34 -10.75 -13.11
C GLU A 143 -6.00 -11.77 -14.05
N GLN A 144 -7.33 -11.87 -14.05
CA GLN A 144 -8.04 -12.74 -14.97
C GLN A 144 -7.78 -12.35 -16.44
N LYS A 145 -7.96 -11.05 -16.78
CA LYS A 145 -7.73 -10.57 -18.14
C LYS A 145 -6.28 -10.76 -18.58
N HIS A 146 -5.34 -10.56 -17.67
CA HIS A 146 -3.92 -10.77 -17.95
C HIS A 146 -3.65 -12.22 -18.36
N LEU A 147 -4.15 -13.19 -17.58
CA LEU A 147 -4.02 -14.61 -17.90
C LEU A 147 -4.67 -14.97 -19.25
N GLU A 148 -5.85 -14.42 -19.53
CA GLU A 148 -6.54 -14.64 -20.82
C GLU A 148 -5.70 -14.13 -22.00
N ALA A 149 -5.12 -12.94 -21.89
CA ALA A 149 -4.24 -12.38 -22.91
C ALA A 149 -2.92 -13.17 -23.05
N GLU A 150 -2.31 -13.63 -21.96
CA GLU A 150 -1.11 -14.48 -21.98
C GLU A 150 -1.38 -15.80 -22.71
N VAL A 151 -2.50 -16.46 -22.43
CA VAL A 151 -2.91 -17.70 -23.10
C VAL A 151 -3.06 -17.47 -24.61
N GLN A 152 -3.78 -16.42 -25.03
CA GLN A 152 -3.95 -16.10 -26.44
C GLN A 152 -2.62 -15.82 -27.16
N LEU A 153 -1.68 -15.18 -26.48
CA LEU A 153 -0.34 -14.94 -27.03
C LEU A 153 0.42 -16.26 -27.25
N ILE A 154 0.38 -17.15 -26.26
CA ILE A 154 1.08 -18.43 -26.31
C ILE A 154 0.47 -19.33 -27.39
N GLU A 155 -0.85 -19.47 -27.42
CA GLU A 155 -1.56 -20.30 -28.42
C GLU A 155 -1.20 -19.87 -29.85
N ARG A 156 -1.23 -18.56 -30.14
CA ARG A 156 -0.86 -18.03 -31.47
C ARG A 156 0.59 -18.29 -31.88
N ARG A 157 1.49 -18.56 -30.93
CA ARG A 157 2.92 -18.85 -31.21
C ARG A 157 3.21 -20.34 -31.37
N LEU A 158 2.32 -21.20 -30.88
CA LEU A 158 2.45 -22.66 -30.95
C LEU A 158 1.70 -23.27 -32.15
N HIS A 159 0.86 -22.48 -32.83
CA HIS A 159 0.18 -22.81 -34.07
C HIS A 159 0.87 -22.19 -35.29
#